data_AF-A0A830ER10-F1
#
_entry.id   AF-A0A830ER10-F1
#
_cell.length_a   1.000
_cell.length_b   1.000
_cell.length_c   1.000
_cell.angle_alpha   90.00
_cell.angle_beta   90.00
_cell.angle_gamma   90.00
#
_symmetry.space_group_name_H-M   'P 1'
#
loop_
_entity.id
_entity.type
_entity.pdbx_description
1 polymer ?
#
loop_
_entity_poly.entity_id
_entity_poly.type
_entity_poly.pdbx_seq_one_letter_code
_entity_poly.pdbx_strand_id
1 'polypeptide(L)'
;MTENSADESLSSRSCDRCGSWSAVGVEYCEQYRVPDEYERLCRDCAKETNTHSAEEMSDKELIAAIVDDSIGYASPAHAAKHVKDFRQDGSAAYCERGAAVFNRDLDSLIESARGHWVSIEQGNPEKAEQLLETVEQWQEVEEQEGPMASMGISVVWPTHAPTGGSGDE
;
A
#
# COMPACT_ATOMS: atom_id res chain seq x y z
N MET A 1 45.92 5.76 -7.24
CA MET A 1 44.72 6.47 -6.78
C MET A 1 43.62 6.07 -7.73
N THR A 2 42.83 5.08 -7.35
CA THR A 2 41.70 4.58 -8.12
C THR A 2 40.50 5.43 -7.73
N GLU A 3 40.01 6.21 -8.68
CA GLU A 3 38.81 7.03 -8.54
C GLU A 3 37.61 6.10 -8.32
N ASN A 4 36.92 6.28 -7.19
CA ASN A 4 35.65 5.62 -6.92
C ASN A 4 34.65 6.12 -7.96
N SER A 5 34.18 5.24 -8.84
CA SER A 5 32.99 5.50 -9.64
C SER A 5 31.79 5.53 -8.70
N ALA A 6 31.39 6.73 -8.29
CA ALA A 6 30.07 6.95 -7.74
C ALA A 6 29.07 6.53 -8.83
N ASP A 7 28.28 5.52 -8.51
CA ASP A 7 27.21 4.97 -9.31
C ASP A 7 26.16 6.07 -9.59
N GLU A 8 26.23 6.71 -10.76
CA GLU A 8 25.30 7.77 -11.21
C GLU A 8 23.93 7.22 -11.64
N SER A 9 23.43 6.13 -11.04
CA SER A 9 22.25 5.42 -11.56
C SER A 9 20.93 5.72 -10.85
N LEU A 10 20.92 6.54 -9.79
CA LEU A 10 19.70 6.73 -8.97
C LEU A 10 19.08 8.14 -9.04
N SER A 11 19.64 9.08 -9.82
CA SER A 11 19.19 10.49 -9.83
C SER A 11 18.40 10.94 -11.08
N SER A 12 17.99 10.04 -11.99
CA SER A 12 17.49 10.45 -13.32
C SER A 12 16.30 9.70 -13.92
N ARG A 13 15.39 9.12 -13.13
CA ARG A 13 14.27 8.36 -13.70
C ARG A 13 13.06 9.25 -14.03
N SER A 14 12.89 9.55 -15.32
CA SER A 14 11.66 10.11 -15.89
C SER A 14 10.58 9.03 -16.04
N CYS A 15 9.30 9.40 -16.02
CA CYS A 15 8.19 8.51 -16.32
C CYS A 15 8.37 7.84 -17.71
N ASP A 16 8.33 6.51 -17.79
CA ASP A 16 8.48 5.72 -19.02
C ASP A 16 7.37 5.99 -20.04
N ARG A 17 6.20 6.47 -19.59
CA ARG A 17 5.03 6.72 -20.45
C ARG A 17 4.96 8.15 -20.99
N CYS A 18 5.18 9.15 -20.16
CA CYS A 18 5.05 10.56 -20.58
C CYS A 18 6.37 11.33 -20.59
N GLY A 19 7.48 10.70 -20.19
CA GLY A 19 8.79 11.34 -20.08
C GLY A 19 8.86 12.44 -19.02
N SER A 20 7.79 12.65 -18.24
CA SER A 20 7.77 13.71 -17.23
C SER A 20 8.69 13.36 -16.07
N TRP A 21 9.41 14.37 -15.58
CA TRP A 21 10.12 14.30 -14.33
C TRP A 21 9.10 14.46 -13.21
N SER A 22 8.48 13.35 -12.79
CA SER A 22 7.68 13.39 -11.58
C SER A 22 8.61 13.45 -10.40
N ALA A 23 8.74 14.63 -9.80
CA ALA A 23 9.28 14.79 -8.46
C ALA A 23 8.31 14.14 -7.46
N VAL A 24 8.23 12.81 -7.44
CA VAL A 24 8.11 12.11 -6.17
C VAL A 24 9.54 12.09 -5.66
N GLY A 25 9.88 12.93 -4.68
CA GLY A 25 11.23 12.98 -4.13
C GLY A 25 11.70 11.57 -3.79
N VAL A 26 12.73 11.10 -4.50
CA VAL A 26 13.20 9.71 -4.54
C VAL A 26 14.06 9.36 -3.30
N GLU A 27 13.64 9.80 -2.11
CA GLU A 27 14.22 9.30 -0.86
C GLU A 27 13.27 8.33 -0.12
N TYR A 28 12.09 8.03 -0.67
CA TYR A 28 11.01 7.37 0.10
C TYR A 28 10.47 6.04 -0.46
N CYS A 29 10.95 5.56 -1.61
CA CYS A 29 10.39 4.37 -2.28
C CYS A 29 11.23 3.09 -2.14
N GLU A 30 12.52 3.17 -1.75
CA GLU A 30 13.36 1.97 -1.59
C GLU A 30 12.83 1.00 -0.53
N GLN A 31 12.01 1.46 0.42
CA GLN A 31 11.48 0.62 1.50
C GLN A 31 10.18 -0.14 1.17
N TYR A 32 9.53 0.13 0.03
CA TYR A 32 8.15 -0.34 -0.21
C TYR A 32 7.95 -1.34 -1.37
N ARG A 33 9.00 -1.74 -2.11
CA ARG A 33 8.92 -2.76 -3.18
C ARG A 33 7.67 -2.59 -4.07
N VAL A 34 7.44 -1.37 -4.55
CA VAL A 34 6.46 -1.14 -5.61
C VAL A 34 6.95 -1.93 -6.84
N PRO A 35 6.11 -2.73 -7.53
CA PRO A 35 6.57 -3.46 -8.70
C PRO A 35 7.20 -2.52 -9.75
N ASP A 36 8.33 -2.94 -10.34
CA ASP A 36 9.17 -2.14 -11.24
C ASP A 36 8.39 -1.40 -12.35
N GLU A 37 7.24 -1.93 -12.77
CA GLU A 37 6.38 -1.34 -13.80
C GLU A 37 5.65 -0.07 -13.35
N TYR A 38 5.39 0.09 -12.04
CA TYR A 38 4.75 1.26 -11.45
C TYR A 38 5.76 2.25 -10.85
N GLU A 39 6.98 1.82 -10.53
CA GLU A 39 8.09 2.73 -10.18
C GLU A 39 8.49 3.64 -11.35
N ARG A 40 8.18 3.23 -12.58
CA ARG A 40 8.52 3.95 -13.80
C ARG A 40 7.38 4.79 -14.36
N LEU A 41 6.24 4.88 -13.68
CA LEU A 41 5.11 5.70 -14.11
C LEU A 41 4.89 6.85 -13.13
N CYS A 42 4.70 8.07 -13.65
CA CYS A 42 4.27 9.18 -12.80
C CYS A 42 2.85 8.96 -12.30
N ARG A 43 2.50 9.64 -11.20
CA ARG A 43 1.15 9.66 -10.61
C ARG A 43 0.02 9.83 -11.65
N ASP A 44 0.21 10.72 -12.64
CA ASP A 44 -0.81 10.98 -13.67
C ASP A 44 -0.94 9.84 -14.68
N CYS A 45 0.18 9.21 -15.08
CA CYS A 45 0.16 8.04 -15.94
C CYS A 45 -0.37 6.80 -15.23
N ALA A 46 -0.04 6.63 -13.94
CA ALA A 46 -0.65 5.61 -13.10
C ALA A 46 -2.17 5.80 -13.01
N LYS A 47 -2.63 7.06 -12.85
CA LYS A 47 -4.05 7.42 -12.84
C LYS A 47 -4.79 7.15 -14.15
N GLU A 48 -4.14 7.28 -15.31
CA GLU A 48 -4.76 7.01 -16.62
C GLU A 48 -4.89 5.52 -16.96
N THR A 49 -4.09 4.65 -16.34
CA THR A 49 -4.11 3.20 -16.62
C THR A 49 -5.11 2.45 -15.71
N ASN A 50 -5.90 3.20 -14.97
CA ASN A 50 -6.55 2.76 -13.76
C ASN A 50 -8.06 2.97 -13.87
N THR A 51 -8.82 1.88 -13.84
CA THR A 51 -10.27 1.87 -14.13
C THR A 51 -11.14 1.89 -12.88
N HIS A 52 -10.56 1.88 -11.67
CA HIS A 52 -11.29 1.92 -10.41
C HIS A 52 -10.72 3.02 -9.50
N SER A 53 -11.50 4.09 -9.32
CA SER A 53 -11.30 5.12 -8.31
C SER A 53 -11.49 4.55 -6.90
N ALA A 54 -10.95 5.20 -5.86
CA ALA A 54 -11.15 4.76 -4.48
C ALA A 54 -12.63 4.72 -4.10
N GLU A 55 -13.42 5.60 -4.71
CA GLU A 55 -14.86 5.66 -4.59
C GLU A 55 -15.55 4.39 -5.10
N GLU A 56 -14.99 3.73 -6.12
CA GLU A 56 -15.53 2.52 -6.75
C GLU A 56 -15.11 1.21 -6.07
N MET A 57 -14.03 1.22 -5.28
CA MET A 57 -13.64 0.06 -4.48
C MET A 57 -14.62 -0.21 -3.35
N SER A 58 -14.80 -1.47 -2.98
CA SER A 58 -15.56 -1.84 -1.78
C SER A 58 -14.79 -1.44 -0.51
N ASP A 59 -15.53 -1.25 0.59
CA ASP A 59 -14.90 -0.94 1.88
C ASP A 59 -13.97 -2.08 2.35
N LYS A 60 -14.31 -3.34 2.04
CA LYS A 60 -13.46 -4.50 2.37
C LYS A 60 -12.11 -4.42 1.65
N GLU A 61 -12.12 -4.09 0.35
CA GLU A 61 -10.89 -3.95 -0.42
C GLU A 61 -10.06 -2.76 0.06
N LEU A 62 -10.68 -1.61 0.34
CA LEU A 62 -9.94 -0.47 0.90
C LEU A 62 -9.34 -0.75 2.28
N ILE A 63 -10.06 -1.48 3.14
CA ILE A 63 -9.53 -1.90 4.43
C ILE A 63 -8.30 -2.80 4.22
N ALA A 64 -8.42 -3.83 3.38
CA ALA A 64 -7.31 -4.75 3.11
C ALA A 64 -6.12 -4.03 2.46
N ALA A 65 -6.39 -3.09 1.55
CA ALA A 65 -5.41 -2.24 0.93
C ALA A 65 -4.63 -1.41 1.95
N ILE A 66 -5.31 -0.73 2.88
CA ILE A 66 -4.66 0.09 3.92
C ILE A 66 -3.86 -0.79 4.88
N VAL A 67 -4.37 -1.97 5.24
CA VAL A 67 -3.67 -2.92 6.10
C VAL A 67 -2.36 -3.36 5.43
N ASP A 68 -2.39 -3.84 4.18
CA ASP A 68 -1.19 -4.32 3.47
C ASP A 68 -0.22 -3.17 3.12
N ASP A 69 -0.71 -2.03 2.66
CA ASP A 69 0.08 -0.81 2.37
C ASP A 69 0.77 -0.24 3.63
N SER A 70 0.21 -0.52 4.80
CA SER A 70 0.84 -0.21 6.10
C SER A 70 1.72 -1.33 6.64
N ILE A 71 1.87 -2.44 5.90
CA ILE A 71 2.61 -3.64 6.32
C ILE A 71 2.05 -4.19 7.64
N GLY A 72 0.73 -4.22 7.77
CA GLY A 72 0.03 -4.69 8.97
C GLY A 72 0.14 -3.75 10.16
N TYR A 73 0.69 -2.54 10.03
CA TYR A 73 0.72 -1.55 11.13
C TYR A 73 -0.67 -1.04 11.48
N ALA A 74 -1.50 -0.76 10.46
CA ALA A 74 -2.91 -0.48 10.66
C ALA A 74 -3.66 -1.79 10.93
N SER A 75 -4.35 -1.88 12.07
CA SER A 75 -5.32 -2.96 12.28
C SER A 75 -6.54 -2.77 11.37
N PRO A 76 -7.32 -3.83 11.09
CA PRO A 76 -8.55 -3.71 10.33
C PRO A 76 -9.53 -2.70 10.91
N ALA A 77 -9.71 -2.64 12.24
CA ALA A 77 -10.55 -1.60 12.85
C ALA A 77 -9.99 -0.18 12.62
N HIS A 78 -8.67 -0.01 12.67
CA HIS A 78 -8.04 1.27 12.38
C HIS A 78 -8.21 1.69 10.91
N ALA A 79 -7.99 0.77 9.98
CA ALA A 79 -8.21 0.97 8.55
C ALA A 79 -9.68 1.28 8.24
N ALA A 80 -10.62 0.54 8.85
CA ALA A 80 -12.05 0.76 8.70
C ALA A 80 -12.48 2.16 9.14
N LYS A 81 -11.81 2.75 10.14
CA LYS A 81 -12.04 4.13 10.55
C LYS A 81 -11.65 5.12 9.45
N HIS A 82 -10.49 4.96 8.82
CA HIS A 82 -10.07 5.82 7.70
C HIS A 82 -11.03 5.69 6.51
N VAL A 83 -11.44 4.46 6.18
CA VAL A 83 -12.43 4.23 5.12
C VAL A 83 -13.76 4.92 5.45
N LYS A 84 -14.25 4.76 6.68
CA LYS A 84 -15.47 5.44 7.13
C LYS A 84 -15.34 6.97 7.04
N ASP A 85 -14.23 7.53 7.53
CA ASP A 85 -14.00 8.97 7.47
C ASP A 85 -13.96 9.45 6.00
N PHE A 86 -13.33 8.69 5.10
CA PHE A 86 -13.30 8.97 3.66
C PHE A 86 -14.70 8.95 3.03
N ARG A 87 -15.52 7.93 3.33
CA ARG A 87 -16.92 7.85 2.86
C ARG A 87 -17.81 8.98 3.39
N GLN A 88 -17.38 9.68 4.44
CA GLN A 88 -18.13 10.76 5.09
C GLN A 88 -17.54 12.14 4.77
N ASP A 89 -16.79 12.26 3.67
CA ASP A 89 -16.11 13.49 3.24
C ASP A 89 -15.15 14.05 4.31
N GLY A 90 -14.60 13.16 5.15
CA GLY A 90 -13.53 13.46 6.07
C GLY A 90 -12.25 13.80 5.32
N SER A 91 -11.42 14.67 5.91
CA SER A 91 -10.20 15.17 5.26
C SER A 91 -8.91 14.77 5.96
N ALA A 92 -9.00 14.17 7.16
CA ALA A 92 -7.86 14.05 8.05
C ALA A 92 -7.59 12.62 8.53
N ALA A 93 -6.42 12.09 8.20
CA ALA A 93 -5.90 10.82 8.72
C ALA A 93 -5.20 11.01 10.08
N TYR A 94 -5.93 10.78 11.17
CA TYR A 94 -5.41 10.90 12.54
C TYR A 94 -4.69 9.63 13.01
N CYS A 95 -3.54 9.33 12.42
CA CYS A 95 -2.59 8.32 12.89
C CYS A 95 -1.14 8.76 12.65
N GLU A 96 -0.18 8.06 13.25
CA GLU A 96 1.24 8.32 13.14
C GLU A 96 1.69 8.28 11.67
N ARG A 97 1.27 7.25 10.92
CA ARG A 97 1.51 7.13 9.48
C ARG A 97 0.87 8.28 8.70
N GLY A 98 -0.39 8.59 8.99
CA GLY A 98 -1.11 9.71 8.40
C GLY A 98 -0.34 11.01 8.55
N ALA A 99 0.14 11.31 9.77
CA ALA A 99 0.90 12.52 10.05
C ALA A 99 2.31 12.50 9.42
N ALA A 100 3.04 11.40 9.53
CA ALA A 100 4.44 11.30 9.12
C ALA A 100 4.63 11.17 7.60
N VAL A 101 3.71 10.47 6.92
CA VAL A 101 3.83 10.13 5.50
C VAL A 101 2.94 11.02 4.64
N PHE A 102 1.72 11.32 5.11
CA PHE A 102 0.70 11.99 4.31
C PHE A 102 0.35 13.40 4.79
N ASN A 103 1.09 13.96 5.77
CA ASN A 103 0.76 15.25 6.39
C ASN A 103 -0.71 15.37 6.84
N ARG A 104 -1.25 14.25 7.33
CA ARG A 104 -2.65 14.02 7.72
C ARG A 104 -3.66 14.11 6.58
N ASP A 105 -3.27 14.16 5.33
CA ASP A 105 -4.20 14.13 4.20
C ASP A 105 -4.81 12.73 4.04
N LEU A 106 -6.12 12.62 4.27
CA LEU A 106 -6.84 11.36 4.18
C LEU A 106 -6.94 10.86 2.73
N ASP A 107 -7.19 11.75 1.78
CA ASP A 107 -7.33 11.37 0.36
C ASP A 107 -6.02 10.78 -0.16
N SER A 108 -4.89 11.38 0.21
CA SER A 108 -3.56 10.86 -0.14
C SER A 108 -3.28 9.48 0.46
N LEU A 109 -3.73 9.21 1.70
CA LEU A 109 -3.59 7.87 2.32
C LEU A 109 -4.44 6.84 1.58
N ILE A 110 -5.70 7.16 1.28
CA ILE A 110 -6.62 6.28 0.58
C ILE A 110 -6.11 5.98 -0.84
N GLU A 111 -5.63 6.99 -1.55
CA GLU A 111 -5.09 6.82 -2.90
C GLU A 111 -3.79 5.99 -2.92
N SER A 112 -2.95 6.10 -1.89
CA SER A 112 -1.77 5.24 -1.71
C SER A 112 -2.20 3.76 -1.59
N ALA A 113 -3.13 3.48 -0.68
CA ALA A 113 -3.65 2.13 -0.47
C ALA A 113 -4.34 1.58 -1.73
N ARG A 114 -5.19 2.39 -2.38
CA ARG A 114 -5.87 2.04 -3.63
C ARG A 114 -4.87 1.68 -4.74
N GLY A 115 -3.80 2.46 -4.89
CA GLY A 115 -2.73 2.18 -5.86
C GLY A 115 -2.03 0.85 -5.57
N HIS A 116 -1.72 0.59 -4.30
CA HIS A 116 -1.12 -0.67 -3.84
C HIS A 116 -2.02 -1.87 -4.13
N TRP A 117 -3.32 -1.77 -3.85
CA TRP A 117 -4.30 -2.83 -4.09
C TRP A 117 -4.39 -3.24 -5.56
N VAL A 118 -4.54 -2.26 -6.46
CA VAL A 118 -4.66 -2.51 -7.90
C VAL A 118 -3.45 -3.28 -8.43
N SER A 119 -2.25 -2.95 -7.94
CA SER A 119 -1.04 -3.67 -8.31
C SER A 119 -1.06 -5.13 -7.86
N ILE A 120 -1.64 -5.42 -6.69
CA ILE A 120 -1.78 -6.78 -6.18
C ILE A 120 -2.83 -7.55 -6.97
N GLU A 121 -4.02 -6.97 -7.15
CA GLU A 121 -5.13 -7.63 -7.85
C GLU A 121 -4.74 -8.01 -9.28
N GLN A 122 -4.03 -7.14 -9.99
CA GLN A 122 -3.60 -7.38 -11.37
C GLN A 122 -2.39 -8.33 -11.46
N GLY A 123 -1.42 -8.18 -10.55
CA GLY A 123 -0.18 -8.96 -10.58
C GLY A 123 -0.28 -10.33 -9.92
N ASN A 124 -1.14 -10.47 -8.91
CA ASN A 124 -1.36 -11.68 -8.12
C ASN A 124 -2.75 -11.69 -7.45
N PRO A 125 -3.82 -12.04 -8.20
CA PRO A 125 -5.19 -12.05 -7.68
C PRO A 125 -5.38 -13.04 -6.52
N GLU A 126 -4.64 -14.15 -6.50
CA GLU A 126 -4.69 -15.10 -5.37
C GLU A 126 -4.20 -14.45 -4.06
N LYS A 127 -3.18 -13.57 -4.13
CA LYS A 127 -2.75 -12.78 -2.97
C LYS A 127 -3.86 -11.81 -2.54
N ALA A 128 -4.56 -11.17 -3.48
CA ALA A 128 -5.66 -10.27 -3.14
C ALA A 128 -6.77 -11.01 -2.36
N GLU A 129 -7.16 -12.20 -2.82
CA GLU A 129 -8.14 -13.05 -2.11
C GLU A 129 -7.65 -13.44 -0.71
N GLN A 130 -6.40 -13.88 -0.58
CA GLN A 130 -5.79 -14.23 0.71
C GLN A 130 -5.73 -13.04 1.67
N LEU A 131 -5.48 -11.83 1.17
CA LEU A 131 -5.46 -10.62 1.98
C LEU A 131 -6.85 -10.31 2.53
N LEU A 132 -7.90 -10.44 1.71
CA LEU A 132 -9.29 -10.26 2.17
C LEU A 132 -9.64 -11.26 3.27
N GLU A 133 -9.29 -12.53 3.08
CA GLU A 133 -9.53 -13.58 4.08
C GLU A 133 -8.76 -13.30 5.38
N THR A 134 -7.48 -12.93 5.28
CA THR A 134 -6.63 -12.62 6.44
C THR A 134 -7.19 -11.45 7.24
N VAL A 135 -7.65 -10.40 6.56
CA VAL A 135 -8.23 -9.21 7.18
C VAL A 135 -9.56 -9.55 7.86
N GLU A 136 -10.39 -10.39 7.25
CA GLU A 136 -11.65 -10.86 7.84
C GLU A 136 -11.38 -11.68 9.11
N GLN A 137 -10.46 -12.65 9.07
CA GLN A 137 -10.06 -13.44 10.25
C GLN A 137 -9.47 -12.55 11.36
N TRP A 138 -8.68 -11.53 11.01
CA TRP A 138 -8.17 -10.58 11.99
C TRP A 138 -9.31 -9.76 12.60
N GLN A 139 -10.27 -9.27 11.81
CA GLN A 139 -11.44 -8.57 12.35
C GLN A 139 -12.19 -9.43 13.37
N GLU A 140 -12.41 -10.72 13.08
CA GLU A 140 -13.06 -11.64 14.02
C GLU A 140 -12.30 -11.77 15.34
N VAL A 141 -10.97 -11.86 15.30
CA VAL A 141 -10.15 -11.91 16.51
C VAL A 141 -10.20 -10.60 17.28
N GLU A 142 -10.13 -9.46 16.59
CA GLU A 142 -10.22 -8.12 17.20
C GLU A 142 -11.58 -7.89 17.87
N GLU A 143 -12.66 -8.42 17.29
CA GLU A 143 -14.01 -8.39 17.89
C GLU A 143 -14.12 -9.28 19.13
N GLN A 144 -13.49 -10.47 19.12
CA GLN A 144 -13.57 -11.44 20.22
C GLN A 144 -12.66 -11.07 21.41
N GLU A 145 -11.42 -10.68 21.12
CA GLU A 145 -10.35 -10.49 22.12
C GLU A 145 -10.02 -9.01 22.37
N GLY A 146 -10.61 -8.11 21.58
CA GLY A 146 -10.41 -6.67 21.66
C GLY A 146 -9.16 -6.16 20.92
N PRO A 147 -8.96 -4.84 20.88
CA PRO A 147 -7.92 -4.19 20.07
C PRO A 147 -6.48 -4.54 20.46
N MET A 148 -6.27 -5.11 21.66
CA MET A 148 -4.94 -5.56 22.08
C MET A 148 -4.48 -6.82 21.33
N ALA A 149 -5.41 -7.66 20.87
CA ALA A 149 -5.08 -8.85 20.08
C ALA A 149 -4.49 -8.46 18.71
N SER A 150 -4.91 -7.32 18.16
CA SER A 150 -4.40 -6.78 16.90
C SER A 150 -2.90 -6.47 16.93
N MET A 151 -2.35 -6.08 18.08
CA MET A 151 -0.90 -5.87 18.19
C MET A 151 -0.10 -7.16 18.02
N GLY A 152 -0.64 -8.29 18.47
CA GLY A 152 0.00 -9.60 18.29
C GLY A 152 0.05 -10.01 16.81
N ILE A 153 -1.05 -9.78 16.08
CA ILE A 153 -1.16 -10.11 14.65
C ILE A 153 -0.27 -9.18 13.80
N SER A 154 -0.28 -7.88 14.11
CA SER A 154 0.57 -6.88 13.43
C SER A 154 2.06 -7.24 13.48
N VAL A 155 2.55 -7.76 14.61
CA VAL A 155 3.97 -8.16 14.77
C VAL A 155 4.36 -9.36 13.92
N VAL A 156 3.40 -10.20 13.54
CA VAL A 156 3.63 -11.40 12.71
C VAL A 156 3.15 -11.21 11.27
N TRP A 157 2.80 -9.98 10.87
CA TRP A 157 2.32 -9.70 9.52
C TRP A 157 3.36 -10.13 8.49
N PRO A 158 2.97 -10.96 7.50
CA PRO A 158 3.91 -11.45 6.51
C PRO A 158 4.39 -10.30 5.61
N THR A 159 5.65 -9.90 5.75
CA THR A 159 6.30 -8.86 4.93
C THR A 159 6.90 -9.43 3.64
N HIS A 160 6.73 -10.73 3.39
CA HIS A 160 7.22 -11.42 2.21
C HIS A 160 6.05 -12.11 1.52
N ALA A 161 5.89 -11.84 0.22
CA ALA A 161 5.02 -12.66 -0.61
C ALA A 161 5.48 -14.12 -0.47
N PRO A 162 4.57 -15.09 -0.30
CA PRO A 162 4.93 -16.48 -0.45
C PRO A 162 5.43 -16.63 -1.88
N THR A 163 6.75 -16.73 -2.06
CA THR A 163 7.30 -17.24 -3.31
C THR A 163 6.73 -18.64 -3.43
N GLY A 164 5.81 -18.85 -4.38
CA GLY A 164 5.21 -20.15 -4.64
C GLY A 164 6.32 -21.18 -4.73
N GLY A 165 6.49 -21.94 -3.64
CA GLY A 165 7.43 -23.03 -3.59
C GLY A 165 6.85 -24.10 -4.48
N SER A 166 7.36 -24.22 -5.69
CA SER A 166 7.33 -25.47 -6.44
C SER A 166 8.12 -26.49 -5.62
N GLY A 167 7.46 -27.11 -4.66
CA GLY A 167 7.93 -28.30 -3.98
C GLY A 167 7.77 -29.47 -4.93
N ASP A 168 8.75 -29.64 -5.83
CA ASP A 168 9.07 -30.95 -6.39
C ASP A 168 10.00 -31.64 -5.37
N GLU A 169 9.44 -32.56 -4.58
CA GLU A 169 10.14 -33.72 -4.02
C GLU A 169 9.35 -35.00 -4.30
#